data_AF-A0A952GQ00-F1
#
_entry.id   AF-A0A952GQ00-F1
#
_cell.length_a   1.000
_cell.length_b   1.000
_cell.length_c   1.000
_cell.angle_alpha   90.00
_cell.angle_beta   90.00
_cell.angle_gamma   90.00
#
_symmetry.space_group_name_H-M   'P 1'
#
loop_
_entity.id
_entity.type
_entity.pdbx_description
1 polymer ?
#
loop_
_entity_poly.entity_id
_entity_poly.type
_entity_poly.pdbx_seq_one_letter_code
_entity_poly.pdbx_strand_id
1 'polypeptide(L)' 'SDTLLLLADAVSHNTAVASGSRPAARPRDPGSVLVTAGNGTTVHRADCDLVAGREDLRPAGADAPNLTRCRLCMK' A
#
# COMPACT_ATOMS: atom_id res chain seq x y z
N SER A 1 -32.03 17.91 12.22
CA SER A 1 -30.69 18.02 11.62
C SER A 1 -30.01 16.67 11.77
N ASP A 2 -30.37 15.69 10.95
CA ASP A 2 -29.92 14.30 11.17
C ASP A 2 -29.71 13.50 9.88
N THR A 3 -30.21 13.96 8.74
CA THR A 3 -30.07 13.24 7.47
C THR A 3 -28.70 13.42 6.82
N LEU A 4 -28.02 14.56 7.04
CA LEU A 4 -26.70 14.82 6.44
C LEU A 4 -25.56 14.02 7.09
N LEU A 5 -25.64 13.72 8.40
CA LEU A 5 -24.66 12.83 9.02
C LEU A 5 -24.84 11.38 8.53
N LEU A 6 -26.08 10.91 8.43
CA LEU A 6 -26.39 9.56 7.97
C LEU A 6 -25.92 9.26 6.53
N LEU A 7 -25.90 10.29 5.66
CA LEU A 7 -25.38 10.19 4.29
C LEU A 7 -23.84 10.19 4.22
N ALA A 8 -23.16 10.89 5.12
CA ALA A 8 -21.70 10.93 5.18
C ALA A 8 -21.11 9.61 5.71
N ASP A 9 -21.78 8.98 6.68
CA ASP A 9 -21.40 7.66 7.19
C ASP A 9 -21.61 6.58 6.13
N ALA A 10 -22.71 6.63 5.35
CA ALA A 10 -22.97 5.66 4.29
C ALA A 10 -21.91 5.70 3.15
N VAL A 11 -21.45 6.88 2.72
CA VAL A 11 -20.38 7.02 1.71
C VAL A 11 -19.02 6.52 2.23
N SER A 12 -18.72 6.76 3.51
CA SER A 12 -17.46 6.35 4.14
C SER A 12 -17.36 4.82 4.27
N HIS A 13 -18.48 4.15 4.54
CA HIS A 13 -18.53 2.69 4.63
C HIS A 13 -18.64 2.00 3.26
N ASN A 14 -19.28 2.61 2.25
CA ASN A 14 -19.51 1.95 0.96
C ASN A 14 -18.27 1.92 0.03
N THR A 15 -17.28 2.78 0.26
CA THR A 15 -15.97 2.71 -0.47
C THR A 15 -14.98 1.76 0.19
N ALA A 16 -15.16 1.44 1.47
CA ALA A 16 -14.32 0.50 2.21
C ALA A 16 -14.63 -0.99 1.92
N VAL A 17 -15.80 -1.30 1.35
CA VAL A 17 -16.27 -2.69 1.13
C VAL A 17 -16.11 -3.20 -0.31
N ALA A 18 -15.72 -2.37 -1.28
CA ALA A 18 -15.47 -2.82 -2.66
C ALA A 18 -14.02 -3.32 -2.87
N SER A 19 -13.52 -4.13 -1.93
CA SER A 19 -12.52 -5.22 -2.09
C SER A 19 -11.69 -5.38 -0.81
N GLY A 20 -12.14 -6.26 0.08
CA GLY A 20 -11.27 -6.90 1.07
C GLY A 20 -11.29 -6.26 2.46
N SER A 21 -12.23 -6.73 3.28
CA SER A 21 -12.34 -6.50 4.71
C SER A 21 -10.99 -6.54 5.44
N ARG A 22 -10.54 -5.38 5.93
CA ARG A 22 -9.60 -5.25 7.05
C ARG A 22 -10.16 -4.18 8.00
N PRO A 23 -10.04 -4.36 9.32
CA PRO A 23 -10.47 -3.33 10.28
C PRO A 23 -9.82 -2.01 9.86
N ALA A 24 -10.57 -0.90 9.92
CA ALA A 24 -10.15 0.44 9.48
C ALA A 24 -8.66 0.62 9.76
N ALA A 25 -7.84 0.43 8.72
CA ALA A 25 -6.43 0.22 8.91
C ALA A 25 -5.90 1.55 9.46
N ARG A 26 -5.44 1.53 10.71
CA ARG A 26 -4.58 2.58 11.26
C ARG A 26 -3.64 3.00 10.13
N PRO A 27 -3.47 4.30 9.82
CA PRO A 27 -2.70 4.75 8.67
C PRO A 27 -1.41 3.94 8.63
N ARG A 28 -1.33 3.02 7.66
CA ARG A 28 -0.15 2.18 7.54
C ARG A 28 0.97 3.16 7.24
N ASP A 29 2.05 3.08 8.00
CA ASP A 29 3.29 3.75 7.63
C ASP A 29 3.49 3.49 6.13
N PRO A 30 3.59 4.52 5.28
CA PRO A 30 3.59 4.32 3.84
C PRO A 30 4.70 3.38 3.40
N GLY A 31 5.84 3.35 4.11
CA GLY A 31 6.89 2.36 3.83
C GLY A 31 6.72 1.01 4.51
N SER A 32 5.59 0.71 5.15
CA SER A 32 5.19 -0.66 5.50
C SER A 32 4.71 -1.46 4.27
N VAL A 33 4.46 -0.78 3.14
CA VAL A 33 4.17 -1.42 1.86
C VAL A 33 5.48 -1.76 1.17
N LEU A 34 5.67 -3.04 0.86
CA LEU A 34 6.80 -3.51 0.07
C LEU A 34 6.42 -3.54 -1.42
N VAL A 35 7.30 -3.02 -2.26
CA VAL A 35 7.11 -2.92 -3.70
C VAL A 35 8.31 -3.47 -4.46
N THR A 36 8.08 -3.98 -5.66
CA THR A 36 9.09 -4.12 -6.69
C THR A 36 8.83 -3.08 -7.78
N ALA A 37 9.84 -2.81 -8.58
CA ALA A 37 9.75 -1.78 -9.59
C ALA A 37 10.07 -2.37 -10.97
N GLY A 38 9.11 -2.28 -11.88
CA GLY A 38 9.17 -2.95 -13.19
C GLY A 38 9.21 -4.47 -13.05
N ASN A 39 10.12 -5.11 -13.78
CA ASN A 39 10.41 -6.55 -13.72
C ASN A 39 11.60 -6.89 -12.80
N GLY A 40 12.03 -5.95 -11.96
CA GLY A 40 13.17 -6.13 -11.06
C GLY A 40 12.88 -7.12 -9.92
N THR A 41 13.95 -7.73 -9.40
CA THR A 41 13.90 -8.65 -8.25
C THR A 41 14.20 -7.96 -6.92
N THR A 42 14.38 -6.64 -6.92
CA THR A 42 14.67 -5.87 -5.71
C THR A 42 13.39 -5.40 -5.04
N VAL A 43 13.27 -5.66 -3.74
CA VAL A 43 12.17 -5.21 -2.90
C VAL A 43 12.54 -3.90 -2.20
N HIS A 44 11.67 -2.91 -2.32
CA HIS A 44 11.79 -1.60 -1.71
C HIS A 44 10.63 -1.37 -0.73
N ARG A 45 10.84 -0.50 0.27
CA ARG A 45 9.72 0.19 0.91
C ARG A 45 9.12 1.18 -0.09
N ALA A 46 7.81 1.38 -0.06
CA ALA A 46 7.12 2.25 -1.02
C ALA A 46 7.55 3.73 -0.94
N ASP A 47 8.18 4.16 0.15
CA ASP A 47 8.73 5.49 0.38
C ASP A 47 10.26 5.56 0.18
N CYS A 48 10.88 4.54 -0.44
CA CYS A 48 12.32 4.55 -0.69
C CYS A 48 12.68 5.55 -1.81
N ASP A 49 13.67 6.42 -1.57
CA ASP A 49 14.12 7.43 -2.54
C ASP A 49 14.52 6.86 -3.91
N LEU A 50 15.03 5.62 -3.96
CA LEU A 50 15.41 4.98 -5.24
C LEU A 50 14.21 4.65 -6.14
N VAL A 51 13.01 4.58 -5.58
CA VAL A 51 11.77 4.29 -6.32
C VAL A 51 10.80 5.47 -6.31
N ALA A 52 11.18 6.59 -5.70
CA ALA A 52 10.40 7.81 -5.71
C ALA A 52 10.16 8.30 -7.15
N GLY A 53 8.90 8.64 -7.46
CA GLY A 53 8.50 9.13 -8.78
C GLY A 53 8.39 8.07 -9.87
N ARG A 54 8.62 6.79 -9.56
CA ARG A 54 8.38 5.69 -10.51
C ARG A 54 6.89 5.37 -10.60
N GLU A 55 6.43 5.11 -11.81
CA GLU A 55 5.03 4.76 -12.11
C GLU A 55 4.81 3.24 -12.24
N ASP A 56 5.89 2.47 -12.35
CA ASP A 56 5.89 1.02 -12.58
C ASP A 56 6.03 0.20 -11.29
N LEU A 57 5.60 0.76 -10.16
CA LEU A 57 5.63 0.08 -8.87
C LEU A 57 4.53 -0.95 -8.75
N ARG A 58 4.89 -2.15 -8.29
CA ARG A 58 3.97 -3.26 -8.03
C ARG A 58 4.15 -3.75 -6.60
N PRO A 59 3.08 -4.09 -5.87
CA PRO A 59 3.22 -4.72 -4.56
C PRO A 59 4.08 -5.98 -4.65
N ALA A 60 5.05 -6.11 -3.74
CA ALA A 60 5.83 -7.33 -3.62
C ALA A 60 4.92 -8.44 -3.05
N GLY A 61 4.74 -9.52 -3.81
CA GLY A 61 4.01 -10.70 -3.32
C GLY A 61 4.77 -11.36 -2.16
N ALA A 62 4.03 -11.92 -1.20
CA ALA A 62 4.61 -12.58 -0.02
C ALA A 62 5.52 -13.77 -0.36
N ASP A 63 5.25 -14.44 -1.49
CA ASP A 63 5.89 -15.69 -1.89
C ASP A 63 6.66 -15.60 -3.21
N ALA A 64 6.99 -14.39 -3.69
CA ALA A 64 7.77 -14.25 -4.90
C ALA A 64 9.23 -14.74 -4.66
N PRO A 65 9.67 -15.82 -5.34
CA PRO A 65 10.99 -16.39 -5.10
C PRO A 65 12.09 -15.43 -5.58
N ASN A 66 13.26 -15.50 -4.95
CA ASN A 66 14.48 -14.77 -5.35
C ASN A 66 14.43 -13.24 -5.21
N LEU A 67 13.52 -12.72 -4.38
CA LEU A 67 13.48 -11.29 -4.07
C LEU A 67 14.65 -10.88 -3.16
N THR A 68 15.39 -9.86 -3.59
CA THR A 68 16.49 -9.26 -2.81
C THR A 68 16.03 -7.97 -2.17
N ARG A 69 16.25 -7.80 -0.86
CA ARG A 69 15.92 -6.53 -0.20
C ARG A 69 16.87 -5.41 -0.63
N CYS A 70 16.32 -4.23 -0.91
CA CYS A 70 17.09 -3.03 -1.16
C CYS A 70 17.92 -2.68 0.09
N ARG A 71 19.23 -2.53 -0.08
CA ARG A 71 20.16 -2.23 1.03
C ARG A 71 19.86 -0.91 1.75
N LEU A 72 19.23 0.06 1.08
CA LEU A 72 18.81 1.31 1.72
C LEU A 72 17.58 1.12 2.60
N CYS A 73 16.67 0.23 2.21
CA CYS A 73 15.45 -0.09 2.95
C CYS A 73 15.69 -0.99 4.17
N MET A 74 16.90 -1.55 4.31
CA MET A 74 17.27 -2.41 5.44
C MET A 74 17.78 -1.63 6.66
N LYS A 75 18.05 -0.33 6.50
CA LYS A 75 18.38 0.57 7.60
C LYS A 75 17.09 1.04 8.25
#